data_AF-A0A7X1P7I9-F1
#
_entry.id   AF-A0A7X1P7I9-F1
#
_cell.length_a   1.000
_cell.length_b   1.000
_cell.length_c   1.000
_cell.angle_alpha   90.00
_cell.angle_beta   90.00
_cell.angle_gamma   90.00
#
_symmetry.space_group_name_H-M   'P 1'
#
loop_
_entity.id
_entity.type
_entity.pdbx_description
1 polymer ?
#
loop_
_entity_poly.entity_id
_entity_poly.type
_entity_poly.pdbx_seq_one_letter_code
_entity_poly.pdbx_strand_id
1 'polypeptide(L)'
;MPEAASADEEAGTELRIGRLLDLVEAAVDQRPRLASARRGYAVLSETDEPVAFIRAQRDRLRVTASKQAAEAAGLSAWHRERSDTDFRGGSVSWYAPDSDEVAYQEAASVLVELLLKLSGSAS
;
A
#
# COMPACT_ATOMS: atom_id res chain seq x y z
N MET A 1 -17.44 24.71 9.27
CA MET A 1 -16.49 24.28 10.32
C MET A 1 -15.70 23.11 9.76
N PRO A 2 -14.36 23.04 9.88
CA PRO A 2 -13.64 21.84 9.48
C PRO A 2 -13.97 20.75 10.51
N GLU A 3 -14.68 19.72 10.07
CA GLU A 3 -14.97 18.52 10.84
C GLU A 3 -13.63 17.84 11.10
N ALA A 4 -13.18 17.83 12.36
CA ALA A 4 -12.08 16.99 12.76
C ALA A 4 -12.52 15.55 12.47
N ALA A 5 -11.81 14.86 11.58
CA ALA A 5 -11.91 13.41 11.52
C ALA A 5 -11.73 12.93 12.96
N SER A 6 -12.68 12.14 13.45
CA SER A 6 -12.76 11.82 14.87
C SER A 6 -11.48 11.06 15.24
N ALA A 7 -10.90 11.29 16.43
CA ALA A 7 -9.67 10.60 16.85
C ALA A 7 -9.76 9.05 16.73
N ASP A 8 -10.98 8.50 16.82
CA ASP A 8 -11.32 7.10 16.51
C ASP A 8 -11.06 6.68 15.05
N GLU A 9 -11.28 7.55 14.07
CA GLU A 9 -11.02 7.29 12.65
C GLU A 9 -9.52 7.28 12.35
N GLU A 10 -8.75 8.14 13.03
CA GLU A 10 -7.29 8.15 12.95
C GLU A 10 -6.69 6.92 13.66
N ALA A 11 -7.13 6.58 14.87
CA ALA A 11 -6.69 5.39 15.58
C ALA A 11 -7.03 4.10 14.79
N GLY A 12 -8.22 4.02 14.21
CA GLY A 12 -8.60 2.91 13.33
C GLY A 12 -7.74 2.84 12.07
N THR A 13 -7.31 3.99 11.53
CA THR A 13 -6.38 4.05 10.38
C THR A 13 -5.00 3.52 10.74
N GLU A 14 -4.44 3.91 11.88
CA GLU A 14 -3.13 3.44 12.33
C GLU A 14 -3.12 1.93 12.59
N LEU A 15 -4.18 1.38 13.17
CA LEU A 15 -4.32 -0.06 13.39
C LEU A 15 -4.34 -0.87 12.08
N ARG A 16 -5.09 -0.39 11.07
CA ARG A 16 -5.16 -1.05 9.75
C ARG A 16 -3.81 -1.06 9.06
N ILE A 17 -3.12 0.08 9.09
CA ILE A 17 -1.81 0.22 8.46
C ILE A 17 -0.80 -0.64 9.22
N GLY A 18 -0.83 -0.63 10.55
CA GLY A 18 -0.02 -1.51 11.40
C GLY A 18 -0.17 -2.98 11.02
N ARG A 19 -1.41 -3.48 10.93
CA ARG A 19 -1.70 -4.87 10.51
C ARG A 19 -1.08 -5.22 9.16
N LEU A 20 -1.19 -4.32 8.18
CA LEU A 20 -0.59 -4.53 6.86
C LEU A 20 0.94 -4.59 6.95
N LEU A 21 1.56 -3.69 7.72
CA LEU A 21 3.01 -3.67 7.89
C LEU A 21 3.53 -4.90 8.62
N ASP A 22 2.81 -5.41 9.62
CA ASP A 22 3.20 -6.63 10.33
C ASP A 22 3.21 -7.84 9.40
N LEU A 23 2.27 -7.92 8.44
CA LEU A 23 2.27 -8.95 7.40
C LEU A 23 3.45 -8.81 6.43
N VAL A 24 3.82 -7.58 6.08
CA VAL A 24 4.98 -7.33 5.22
C VAL A 24 6.28 -7.67 5.96
N GLU A 25 6.42 -7.22 7.21
CA GLU A 25 7.57 -7.50 8.08
C GLU A 25 7.78 -9.00 8.26
N ALA A 26 6.70 -9.76 8.49
CA ALA A 26 6.77 -11.21 8.58
C ALA A 26 7.22 -11.90 7.27
N ALA A 27 7.04 -11.25 6.12
CA ALA A 27 7.37 -11.80 4.81
C ALA A 27 8.80 -11.46 4.34
N VAL A 28 9.33 -10.28 4.71
CA VAL A 28 10.68 -9.83 4.29
C VAL A 28 11.69 -9.76 5.44
N ASP A 29 11.31 -10.18 6.64
CA ASP A 29 12.11 -10.12 7.88
C ASP A 29 12.61 -8.69 8.21
N GLN A 30 11.93 -7.68 7.66
CA GLN A 30 12.31 -6.29 7.79
C GLN A 30 11.08 -5.38 7.78
N ARG A 31 11.03 -4.46 8.73
CA ARG A 31 9.95 -3.48 8.79
C ARG A 31 10.09 -2.42 7.69
N PRO A 32 9.07 -2.24 6.82
CA PRO A 32 9.13 -1.22 5.76
C PRO A 32 9.29 0.19 6.32
N ARG A 33 10.12 1.00 5.68
CA ARG A 33 10.29 2.42 6.04
C ARG A 33 9.10 3.21 5.50
N LEU A 34 8.55 4.07 6.35
CA LEU A 34 7.41 4.92 6.00
C LEU A 34 7.76 6.41 6.12
N ALA A 35 7.28 7.20 5.16
CA ALA A 35 7.23 8.66 5.25
C ALA A 35 5.78 9.14 5.32
N SER A 36 5.53 10.15 6.16
CA SER A 36 4.22 10.81 6.21
C SER A 36 3.92 11.51 4.90
N ALA A 37 2.72 11.28 4.35
CA ALA A 37 2.21 11.94 3.15
C ALA A 37 0.90 12.67 3.45
N ARG A 38 0.51 13.63 2.61
CA ARG A 38 -0.67 14.49 2.83
C ARG A 38 -1.98 13.73 3.13
N ARG A 39 -2.10 12.47 2.69
CA ARG A 39 -3.30 11.63 2.86
C ARG A 39 -2.93 10.16 3.14
N GLY A 40 -1.98 9.91 4.03
CA GLY A 40 -1.54 8.56 4.39
C GLY A 40 -0.02 8.47 4.52
N TYR A 41 0.54 7.37 4.04
CA TYR A 41 1.97 7.07 4.17
C TYR A 41 2.55 6.68 2.81
N ALA A 42 3.77 7.12 2.53
CA ALA A 42 4.60 6.58 1.46
C ALA A 42 5.46 5.46 2.02
N VAL A 43 5.44 4.29 1.37
CA VAL A 43 6.36 3.19 1.62
C VAL A 43 7.63 3.47 0.82
N LEU A 44 8.77 3.47 1.51
CA LEU A 44 10.07 3.79 0.92
C LEU A 44 10.87 2.53 0.62
N SER A 45 11.62 2.57 -0.48
CA SER A 45 12.72 1.64 -0.75
C SER A 45 13.89 1.89 0.22
N GLU A 46 14.92 1.05 0.11
CA GLU A 46 16.20 1.28 0.79
C GLU A 46 16.88 2.59 0.40
N THR A 47 16.60 3.12 -0.80
CA THR A 47 17.12 4.39 -1.33
C THR A 47 16.32 5.62 -0.92
N ASP A 48 15.37 5.48 0.03
CA ASP A 48 14.44 6.55 0.45
C ASP A 48 13.49 7.04 -0.68
N GLU A 49 13.34 6.24 -1.75
CA GLU A 49 12.40 6.54 -2.83
C GLU A 49 11.03 5.91 -2.59
N PRO A 50 9.92 6.61 -2.86
CA PRO A 50 8.58 6.07 -2.64
C PRO A 50 8.24 4.98 -3.67
N VAL A 51 8.06 3.75 -3.20
CA VAL A 51 7.65 2.59 -4.03
C VAL A 51 6.14 2.40 -4.07
N ALA A 52 5.45 2.78 -2.99
CA ALA A 52 4.00 2.70 -2.87
C ALA A 52 3.45 3.77 -1.92
N PHE A 53 2.15 4.01 -1.99
CA PHE A 53 1.41 4.87 -1.07
C PHE A 53 0.28 4.08 -0.43
N ILE A 54 0.25 4.09 0.89
CA ILE A 54 -0.79 3.49 1.70
C ILE A 54 -1.73 4.59 2.20
N ARG A 55 -3.03 4.40 2.01
CA ARG A 55 -4.06 5.29 2.51
C ARG A 55 -5.24 4.51 3.04
N ALA A 56 -5.65 4.77 4.28
CA ALA A 56 -6.95 4.32 4.74
C ALA A 56 -8.08 5.12 4.07
N GLN A 57 -9.11 4.39 3.66
CA GLN A 57 -10.44 4.87 3.33
C GLN A 57 -11.41 4.26 4.35
N ARG A 58 -12.59 4.88 4.49
CA ARG A 58 -13.60 4.62 5.54
C ARG A 58 -13.69 3.16 6.01
N ASP A 59 -13.79 2.21 5.08
CA ASP A 59 -13.97 0.77 5.31
C ASP A 59 -12.86 -0.13 4.72
N ARG A 60 -11.80 0.46 4.15
CA ARG A 60 -10.76 -0.28 3.41
C ARG A 60 -9.46 0.48 3.33
N LEU A 61 -8.36 -0.25 3.27
CA LEU A 61 -7.03 0.29 3.00
C LEU A 61 -6.77 0.28 1.49
N ARG A 62 -6.19 1.35 0.96
CA ARG A 62 -5.77 1.46 -0.45
C ARG A 62 -4.25 1.54 -0.53
N VAL A 63 -3.65 0.63 -1.28
CA VAL A 63 -2.24 0.67 -1.67
C VAL A 63 -2.17 1.15 -3.11
N THR A 64 -1.33 2.14 -3.41
CA THR A 64 -1.17 2.69 -4.76
C THR A 64 0.29 2.72 -5.14
N ALA A 65 0.65 2.24 -6.34
CA ALA A 65 1.99 2.35 -6.91
C ALA A 65 1.92 2.99 -8.30
N SER A 66 3.06 3.45 -8.83
CA SER A 66 3.11 3.88 -10.23
C SER A 66 2.96 2.67 -11.17
N LYS A 67 2.42 2.88 -12.36
CA LYS A 67 2.27 1.81 -13.37
C LYS A 67 3.63 1.21 -13.72
N GLN A 68 4.65 2.04 -13.85
CA GLN A 68 6.02 1.60 -14.12
C GLN A 68 6.58 0.73 -12.98
N ALA A 69 6.37 1.12 -11.72
CA ALA A 69 6.79 0.36 -10.56
C ALA A 69 6.10 -1.01 -10.49
N ALA A 70 4.79 -1.04 -10.73
CA ALA A 70 4.02 -2.29 -10.79
C ALA A 70 4.50 -3.21 -11.93
N GLU A 71 4.71 -2.65 -13.13
CA GLU A 71 5.23 -3.38 -14.29
C GLU A 71 6.65 -3.91 -14.04
N ALA A 72 7.53 -3.11 -13.45
CA ALA A 72 8.89 -3.52 -13.07
C ALA A 72 8.89 -4.63 -12.01
N ALA A 73 7.91 -4.61 -11.10
CA ALA A 73 7.73 -5.66 -10.11
C ALA A 73 7.04 -6.93 -10.66
N GLY A 74 6.69 -6.97 -11.96
CA GLY A 74 5.97 -8.11 -12.54
C GLY A 74 4.52 -8.24 -12.04
N LEU A 75 4.00 -7.21 -11.36
CA LEU A 75 2.63 -7.15 -10.87
C LEU A 75 1.70 -6.87 -12.05
N SER A 76 1.31 -7.94 -12.73
CA SER A 76 0.31 -7.85 -13.79
C SER A 76 -1.07 -7.57 -13.19
N ALA A 77 -1.96 -7.03 -14.03
CA ALA A 77 -3.31 -6.60 -13.68
C ALA A 77 -4.27 -7.74 -13.27
N TRP A 78 -3.79 -8.82 -12.63
CA TRP A 78 -4.60 -9.95 -12.15
C TRP A 78 -5.38 -9.64 -10.86
N HIS A 79 -5.15 -8.51 -10.18
CA HIS A 79 -6.08 -7.93 -9.20
C HIS A 79 -7.22 -7.12 -9.84
N ARG A 80 -7.65 -7.48 -11.05
CA ARG A 80 -8.65 -6.72 -11.85
C ARG A 80 -10.11 -7.01 -11.52
N GLU A 81 -10.43 -8.02 -10.74
CA GLU A 81 -11.79 -8.55 -10.68
C GLU A 81 -12.51 -8.21 -9.36
N ARG A 82 -12.66 -6.90 -9.08
CA ARG A 82 -13.82 -6.30 -8.38
C ARG A 82 -13.55 -4.81 -8.14
N SER A 83 -14.40 -3.98 -8.72
CA SER A 83 -14.48 -2.52 -8.56
C SER A 83 -13.55 -1.68 -9.43
N ASP A 84 -14.10 -1.26 -10.58
CA ASP A 84 -13.96 0.10 -11.13
C ASP A 84 -12.55 0.73 -11.02
N THR A 85 -11.58 0.14 -11.72
CA THR A 85 -10.25 0.76 -11.88
C THR A 85 -10.34 1.97 -12.81
N ASP A 86 -10.37 3.17 -12.23
CA ASP A 86 -10.21 4.43 -12.96
C ASP A 86 -8.77 4.55 -13.49
N PHE A 87 -8.60 4.29 -14.79
CA PHE A 87 -7.38 4.57 -15.54
C PHE A 87 -7.28 6.08 -15.82
N ARG A 88 -7.07 6.91 -14.80
CA ARG A 88 -6.58 8.28 -14.98
C ARG A 88 -5.24 8.45 -14.24
N GLY A 89 -4.16 8.62 -15.00
CA GLY A 89 -2.89 9.16 -14.46
C GLY A 89 -1.83 8.15 -14.00
N GLY A 90 -1.60 7.06 -14.73
CA GLY A 90 -0.32 6.31 -14.65
C GLY A 90 -0.03 5.56 -13.35
N SER A 91 -1.05 5.20 -12.57
CA SER A 91 -0.90 4.49 -11.28
C SER A 91 -1.79 3.24 -11.21
N VAL A 92 -1.43 2.29 -10.35
CA VAL A 92 -2.20 1.07 -10.04
C VAL A 92 -2.59 1.10 -8.56
N SER A 93 -3.80 0.66 -8.23
CA SER A 93 -4.27 0.62 -6.83
C SER A 93 -4.86 -0.75 -6.47
N TRP A 94 -4.55 -1.20 -5.26
CA TRP A 94 -5.08 -2.39 -4.62
C TRP A 94 -5.83 -1.99 -3.36
N TYR A 95 -6.89 -2.74 -3.03
CA TYR A 95 -7.76 -2.43 -1.91
C TYR A 95 -7.87 -3.63 -0.96
N ALA A 96 -7.74 -3.38 0.33
CA ALA A 96 -7.90 -4.37 1.39
C ALA A 96 -9.05 -3.93 2.32
N PRO A 97 -10.28 -4.46 2.14
CA PRO A 97 -11.39 -4.22 3.05
C PRO A 97 -11.07 -4.74 4.46
N ASP A 98 -11.50 -4.02 5.49
CA ASP A 98 -11.17 -4.36 6.90
C ASP A 98 -11.60 -5.78 7.31
N SER A 99 -12.71 -6.26 6.74
CA SER A 99 -13.28 -7.57 7.01
C SER A 99 -12.66 -8.72 6.19
N ASP A 100 -11.69 -8.44 5.32
CA ASP A 100 -11.15 -9.42 4.37
C ASP A 100 -9.65 -9.66 4.61
N GLU A 101 -9.35 -10.70 5.38
CA GLU A 101 -7.97 -11.06 5.70
C GLU A 101 -7.15 -11.49 4.48
N VAL A 102 -7.79 -12.14 3.50
CA VAL A 102 -7.12 -12.55 2.25
C VAL A 102 -6.68 -11.31 1.50
N ALA A 103 -7.54 -10.29 1.41
CA ALA A 103 -7.18 -9.03 0.76
C ALA A 103 -6.02 -8.31 1.47
N TYR A 104 -5.90 -8.42 2.80
CA TYR A 104 -4.73 -7.92 3.54
C TYR A 104 -3.45 -8.69 3.21
N GLN A 105 -3.51 -10.02 3.11
CA GLN A 105 -2.37 -10.85 2.73
C GLN A 105 -1.93 -10.58 1.28
N GLU A 106 -2.88 -10.38 0.38
CA GLU A 106 -2.62 -10.01 -1.01
C GLU A 106 -1.99 -8.61 -1.10
N ALA A 107 -2.52 -7.63 -0.36
CA ALA A 107 -1.94 -6.29 -0.29
C ALA A 107 -0.52 -6.30 0.30
N ALA A 108 -0.26 -7.15 1.30
CA ALA A 108 1.08 -7.34 1.84
C ALA A 108 2.02 -7.93 0.78
N SER A 109 1.57 -8.97 0.07
CA SER A 109 2.36 -9.60 -1.00
C SER A 109 2.71 -8.60 -2.11
N VAL A 110 1.79 -7.70 -2.48
CA VAL A 110 2.05 -6.61 -3.43
C VAL A 110 3.15 -5.68 -2.93
N LEU A 111 3.09 -5.27 -1.65
CA LEU A 111 4.12 -4.41 -1.06
C LEU A 111 5.48 -5.10 -1.01
N VAL A 112 5.51 -6.39 -0.67
CA VAL A 112 6.73 -7.21 -0.67
C VAL A 112 7.35 -7.23 -2.07
N GLU A 113 6.58 -7.55 -3.10
CA GLU A 113 7.10 -7.58 -4.47
C GLU A 113 7.63 -6.21 -4.92
N LEU A 114 6.92 -5.12 -4.60
CA LEU A 114 7.39 -3.76 -4.88
C LEU A 114 8.70 -3.45 -4.16
N LEU A 115 8.80 -3.78 -2.87
CA LEU A 115 10.00 -3.55 -2.07
C LEU A 115 11.19 -4.35 -2.62
N LEU A 116 11.01 -5.65 -2.87
CA LEU A 116 12.09 -6.53 -3.33
C LEU A 116 12.58 -6.15 -4.74
N LYS A 117 11.66 -5.82 -5.65
CA LYS A 117 12.01 -5.56 -7.06
C LYS A 117 12.55 -4.15 -7.29
N LEU A 118 12.09 -3.18 -6.51
CA LEU A 118 12.49 -1.78 -6.66
C LEU A 118 13.65 -1.37 -5.75
N SER A 119 13.95 -2.13 -4.69
CA SER A 119 15.17 -1.91 -3.90
C SER A 119 16.43 -2.51 -4.55
N GLY A 120 16.27 -3.41 -5.53
CA GLY A 120 17.36 -4.12 -6.22
C GLY A 120 17.80 -3.59 -7.59
N SER A 121 17.21 -2.51 -8.12
CA SER A 121 17.54 -1.99 -9.47
C SER A 121 18.77 -1.06 -9.52
N ALA A 122 19.73 -1.24 -8.60
CA ALA A 122 21.07 -0.71 -8.71
C ALA A 122 22.05 -1.85 -8.99
N SER A 123 22.26 -2.17 -10.26
CA SER A 123 23.42 -2.94 -10.75
C SER A 123 23.79 -2.47 -12.14
#